data_AF-A0A1F9PN84-F1
#
_entry.id   AF-A0A1F9PN84-F1
#
_cell.length_a   1.000
_cell.length_b   1.000
_cell.length_c   1.000
_cell.angle_alpha   90.00
_cell.angle_beta   90.00
_cell.angle_gamma   90.00
#
_symmetry.space_group_name_H-M   'P 1'
#
loop_
_entity.id
_entity.type
_entity.pdbx_description
1 polymer ?
#
loop_
_entity_poly.entity_id
_entity_poly.type
_entity_poly.pdbx_seq_one_letter_code
_entity_poly.pdbx_strand_id
1 'polypeptide(L)'
;MDGFEMISSQPGQLSLAVDKLKGNQDLTRQVQTGLAAIRGIQQVSTDPDRGLLVVAYDKNQLTSFTSLLALKAALASFFPEVDAMKLVFWLSQSL
;
A
#
# COMPACT_ATOMS: atom_id res chain seq x y z
N MET A 1 -19.61 -0.57 -2.13
CA MET A 1 -18.48 -1.49 -2.37
C MET A 1 -17.27 -0.71 -1.94
N ASP A 2 -16.69 -1.10 -0.81
CA ASP A 2 -15.64 -0.36 -0.13
C ASP A 2 -14.42 -0.26 -1.06
N GLY A 3 -14.14 0.96 -1.53
CA GLY A 3 -13.29 1.26 -2.67
C GLY A 3 -11.78 1.08 -2.41
N PHE A 4 -11.40 -0.06 -1.85
CA PHE A 4 -10.02 -0.48 -1.66
C PHE A 4 -9.89 -1.98 -1.96
N GLU A 5 -9.18 -2.31 -3.02
CA GLU A 5 -9.02 -3.67 -3.52
C GLU A 5 -7.54 -3.93 -3.84
N MET A 6 -7.05 -5.11 -3.51
CA MET A 6 -5.74 -5.54 -4.00
C MET A 6 -5.86 -6.04 -5.43
N ILE A 7 -5.17 -5.36 -6.35
CA ILE A 7 -5.11 -5.77 -7.77
C ILE A 7 -4.15 -6.95 -7.93
N SER A 8 -2.96 -6.84 -7.36
CA SER A 8 -1.94 -7.88 -7.44
C SER A 8 -0.96 -7.74 -6.29
N SER A 9 -0.51 -8.86 -5.75
CA SER A 9 0.61 -8.87 -4.83
C SER A 9 1.63 -9.89 -5.34
N GLN A 10 2.84 -9.41 -5.57
CA GLN A 10 3.97 -10.17 -6.08
C GLN A 10 5.18 -9.90 -5.18
N PRO A 11 6.15 -10.83 -5.11
CA PRO A 11 7.36 -10.61 -4.33
C PRO A 11 8.08 -9.34 -4.79
N GLY A 12 8.09 -8.34 -3.91
CA GLY A 12 8.71 -7.03 -4.14
C GLY A 12 7.83 -5.99 -4.84
N GLN A 13 6.56 -6.29 -5.14
CA GLN A 13 5.62 -5.32 -5.68
C GLN A 13 4.18 -5.59 -5.21
N LEU A 14 3.51 -4.56 -4.69
CA LEU A 14 2.11 -4.59 -4.28
C LEU A 14 1.33 -3.55 -5.08
N SER A 15 0.29 -3.98 -5.78
CA SER A 15 -0.62 -3.10 -6.53
C SER A 15 -2.00 -3.11 -5.88
N LEU A 16 -2.50 -1.93 -5.55
CA LEU A 16 -3.74 -1.69 -4.84
C LEU A 16 -4.59 -0.71 -5.66
N ALA A 17 -5.85 -1.04 -5.90
CA ALA A 17 -6.84 -0.11 -6.39
C ALA A 17 -7.55 0.54 -5.20
N VAL A 18 -7.63 1.86 -5.23
CA VAL A 18 -8.16 2.68 -4.16
C VAL A 18 -8.98 3.82 -4.77
N ASP A 19 -10.31 3.70 -4.74
CA ASP A 19 -11.22 4.70 -5.30
C ASP A 19 -11.07 6.05 -4.62
N LYS A 20 -10.68 6.10 -3.34
CA LYS A 20 -10.42 7.36 -2.62
C LYS A 20 -9.26 8.16 -3.19
N LEU A 21 -8.30 7.51 -3.87
CA LEU A 21 -7.20 8.19 -4.56
C LEU A 21 -7.66 8.80 -5.88
N LYS A 22 -8.81 8.36 -6.42
CA LYS A 22 -9.30 8.78 -7.72
C LYS A 22 -9.74 10.24 -7.70
N GLY A 23 -9.10 11.07 -8.53
CA GLY A 23 -9.34 12.51 -8.60
C GLY A 23 -8.86 13.31 -7.38
N ASN A 24 -8.12 12.70 -6.45
CA ASN A 24 -7.73 13.33 -5.19
C ASN A 24 -6.20 13.39 -5.01
N GLN A 25 -5.55 14.25 -5.81
CA GLN A 25 -4.10 14.35 -5.92
C GLN A 25 -3.38 14.64 -4.59
N ASP A 26 -4.01 15.39 -3.68
CA ASP A 26 -3.43 15.69 -2.37
C ASP A 26 -3.33 14.43 -1.50
N LEU A 27 -4.39 13.63 -1.46
CA LEU A 27 -4.37 12.34 -0.77
C LEU A 27 -3.35 11.40 -1.42
N THR A 28 -3.28 11.42 -2.75
CA THR A 28 -2.32 10.63 -3.53
C THR A 28 -0.86 10.94 -3.14
N ARG A 29 -0.50 12.22 -3.03
CA ARG A 29 0.84 12.64 -2.60
C ARG A 29 1.13 12.29 -1.15
N GLN A 30 0.14 12.45 -0.26
CA GLN A 30 0.29 12.10 1.16
C GLN A 30 0.54 10.61 1.34
N VAL A 31 -0.23 9.77 0.66
CA VAL A 31 -0.06 8.31 0.66
C VAL A 31 1.29 7.94 0.07
N GLN A 32 1.66 8.53 -1.06
CA GLN A 32 2.96 8.28 -1.69
C GLN A 32 4.12 8.62 -0.75
N THR A 33 4.08 9.78 -0.10
CA THR A 33 5.12 10.24 0.82
C THR A 33 5.16 9.39 2.08
N GLY A 34 4.00 9.06 2.66
CA GLY A 34 3.90 8.24 3.86
C GLY A 34 4.40 6.82 3.66
N LEU A 35 4.10 6.23 2.49
CA LEU A 35 4.59 4.90 2.13
C LEU A 35 6.07 4.93 1.75
N ALA A 36 6.54 5.93 1.00
CA ALA A 36 7.95 6.05 0.65
C ALA A 36 8.86 6.24 1.87
N ALA A 37 8.33 6.74 2.99
CA ALA A 37 9.07 6.86 4.25
C ALA A 37 9.25 5.51 5.00
N ILE A 38 8.57 4.44 4.58
CA ILE A 38 8.66 3.14 5.24
C ILE A 38 9.94 2.43 4.84
N ARG A 39 10.70 1.98 5.84
CA ARG A 39 11.90 1.19 5.63
C ARG A 39 11.57 -0.11 4.89
N GLY A 40 12.21 -0.34 3.75
CA GLY A 40 11.97 -1.48 2.88
C GLY A 40 11.02 -1.21 1.72
N ILE A 41 10.35 -0.05 1.68
CA ILE A 41 9.72 0.44 0.44
C ILE A 41 10.80 1.10 -0.41
N GLN A 42 10.93 0.65 -1.66
CA GLN A 42 11.90 1.19 -2.61
C GLN A 42 11.29 2.29 -3.47
N GLN A 43 10.04 2.10 -3.91
CA GLN A 43 9.35 3.04 -4.77
C GLN A 43 7.85 2.99 -4.54
N VAL A 44 7.21 4.15 -4.59
CA VAL A 44 5.75 4.27 -4.56
C VAL A 44 5.32 5.06 -5.77
N SER A 45 4.50 4.43 -6.61
CA SER A 45 3.87 5.03 -7.78
C SER A 45 2.37 5.05 -7.56
N THR A 46 1.73 6.12 -7.98
CA THR A 46 0.29 6.31 -7.81
C THR A 46 -0.30 6.88 -9.10
N ASP A 47 -1.50 6.42 -9.44
CA ASP A 47 -2.28 6.87 -10.59
C ASP A 47 -3.63 7.40 -10.05
N PRO A 48 -3.77 8.73 -9.88
CA PRO A 48 -5.01 9.34 -9.42
C PRO A 48 -6.14 9.33 -10.46
N ASP A 49 -5.87 9.04 -11.74
CA ASP A 49 -6.94 8.92 -12.74
C ASP A 49 -7.64 7.56 -12.62
N ARG A 50 -6.87 6.53 -12.29
CA ARG A 50 -7.37 5.16 -12.10
C ARG A 50 -7.61 4.79 -10.64
N GLY A 51 -7.12 5.59 -9.70
CA GLY A 51 -7.08 5.25 -8.28
C GLY A 51 -6.09 4.11 -7.98
N LEU A 52 -5.02 3.94 -8.76
CA LEU A 52 -4.06 2.85 -8.55
C LEU A 52 -2.92 3.31 -7.65
N LEU A 53 -2.47 2.43 -6.77
CA LEU A 53 -1.29 2.57 -5.92
C LEU A 53 -0.41 1.35 -6.12
N VAL A 54 0.81 1.58 -6.60
CA VAL A 54 1.82 0.55 -6.81
C VAL A 54 2.99 0.82 -5.88
N VAL A 55 3.27 -0.13 -5.00
CA VAL A 55 4.32 -0.07 -3.99
C VAL A 55 5.35 -1.13 -4.33
N ALA A 56 6.53 -0.71 -4.78
CA ALA A 56 7.68 -1.58 -4.91
C ALA A 56 8.43 -1.64 -3.58
N TYR A 57 8.73 -2.84 -3.10
CA TYR A 57 9.39 -3.07 -1.83
C TYR A 57 10.50 -4.11 -1.95
N ASP A 58 11.48 -4.04 -1.06
CA ASP A 58 12.49 -5.08 -0.93
C ASP A 58 11.94 -6.23 -0.08
N LYS A 59 11.73 -7.40 -0.68
CA LYS A 59 11.27 -8.60 0.04
C LYS A 59 12.17 -8.98 1.23
N ASN A 60 13.47 -8.67 1.18
CA ASN A 60 14.40 -9.00 2.26
C ASN A 60 14.32 -8.01 3.43
N GLN A 61 13.76 -6.81 3.22
CA GLN A 61 13.62 -5.78 4.26
C GLN A 61 12.17 -5.60 4.73
N LEU A 62 11.19 -5.81 3.85
CA LEU A 62 9.77 -5.67 4.16
C LEU A 62 9.18 -6.90 4.87
N THR A 63 9.92 -8.01 4.94
CA THR A 63 9.62 -9.18 5.80
C THR A 63 9.80 -8.89 7.29
N SER A 64 10.48 -7.80 7.64
CA SER A 64 10.63 -7.43 9.05
C SER A 64 9.28 -7.01 9.63
N PHE A 65 8.93 -7.58 10.79
CA PHE A 65 7.70 -7.28 11.52
C PHE A 65 7.46 -5.77 11.68
N THR A 66 8.53 -4.99 11.89
CA THR A 66 8.50 -3.53 12.00
C THR A 66 8.05 -2.82 10.71
N SER A 67 8.49 -3.31 9.54
CA SER A 67 8.14 -2.75 8.23
C SER A 67 6.68 -3.07 7.88
N LEU A 68 6.23 -4.30 8.17
CA LEU A 68 4.82 -4.70 8.02
C LEU A 68 3.91 -3.88 8.94
N LEU A 69 4.35 -3.62 10.18
CA LEU A 69 3.60 -2.80 11.13
C LEU A 69 3.52 -1.33 10.69
N ALA A 70 4.62 -0.77 10.16
CA ALA A 70 4.62 0.58 9.61
C ALA A 70 3.73 0.71 8.37
N LEU A 71 3.75 -0.28 7.47
CA LEU A 71 2.86 -0.35 6.31
C LEU A 71 1.40 -0.44 6.73
N LYS A 72 1.10 -1.30 7.71
CA LYS A 72 -0.22 -1.39 8.32
C LYS A 72 -0.66 -0.05 8.92
N ALA A 73 0.20 0.61 9.69
CA ALA A 73 -0.15 1.87 10.35
C ALA A 73 -0.41 2.99 9.33
N ALA A 74 0.43 3.11 8.30
CA ALA A 74 0.24 4.07 7.21
C ALA A 74 -1.09 3.80 6.48
N LEU A 75 -1.33 2.55 6.05
CA LEU A 75 -2.55 2.20 5.32
C LEU A 75 -3.79 2.36 6.18
N ALA A 76 -3.77 1.99 7.46
CA ALA A 76 -4.90 2.19 8.37
C ALA A 76 -5.18 3.69 8.62
N SER A 77 -4.15 4.53 8.62
CA SER A 77 -4.31 5.98 8.79
C SER A 77 -4.95 6.64 7.56
N PHE A 78 -4.62 6.18 6.35
CA PHE A 78 -5.18 6.73 5.11
C PHE A 78 -6.50 6.06 4.72
N PHE A 79 -6.65 4.77 5.03
CA PHE A 79 -7.75 3.92 4.61
C PHE A 79 -8.23 3.08 5.81
N PRO A 80 -9.00 3.67 6.73
CA PRO A 80 -9.53 2.96 7.90
C PRO A 80 -10.52 1.84 7.54
N GLU A 81 -11.06 1.86 6.32
CA GLU A 81 -11.92 0.81 5.76
C GLU A 81 -11.14 -0.46 5.35
N VAL A 82 -9.82 -0.38 5.28
CA VAL A 82 -8.99 -1.52 4.94
C VAL A 82 -8.86 -2.43 6.14
N ASP A 83 -9.41 -3.62 6.00
CA ASP A 83 -9.26 -4.66 6.99
C ASP A 83 -7.77 -5.05 7.10
N ALA A 84 -7.17 -4.74 8.24
CA ALA A 84 -5.76 -5.02 8.51
C ALA A 84 -5.43 -6.51 8.36
N MET A 85 -6.42 -7.39 8.58
CA MET A 85 -6.26 -8.84 8.35
C MET A 85 -6.14 -9.16 6.86
N LYS A 86 -6.89 -8.48 5.98
CA LYS A 86 -6.78 -8.66 4.52
C LYS A 86 -5.41 -8.23 4.02
N LEU A 87 -4.88 -7.11 4.51
CA LEU A 87 -3.53 -6.64 4.16
C LEU A 87 -2.45 -7.64 4.56
N VAL A 88 -2.50 -8.15 5.80
CA VAL A 88 -1.54 -9.15 6.27
C VAL A 88 -1.64 -10.43 5.45
N PHE A 89 -2.86 -10.86 5.13
CA PHE A 89 -3.10 -12.02 4.28
C PHE A 89 -2.49 -11.84 2.88
N TRP A 90 -2.71 -10.70 2.24
CA TRP A 90 -2.15 -10.38 0.92
C TRP A 90 -0.62 -10.34 0.90
N LEU A 91 -0.03 -9.70 1.90
CA LEU A 91 1.42 -9.68 2.06
C LEU A 91 1.97 -11.09 2.32
N SER A 92 1.29 -11.89 3.14
CA SER A 92 1.70 -13.28 3.41
C SER A 92 1.67 -14.18 2.17
N GLN A 93 0.83 -13.87 1.19
CA GLN A 93 0.78 -14.62 -0.08
C GLN A 93 1.87 -14.21 -1.07
N SER A 94 2.61 -13.14 -0.78
CA SER A 94 3.63 -12.57 -1.68
C SER A 94 5.03 -12.56 -1.09
N LEU A 95 5.18 -13.10 0.12
CA LEU A 95 6.45 -13.41 0.75
C LEU A 95 6.99 -14.75 0.26
#